data_AF-A0A3N4JAV2-F1
#
_entry.id   AF-A0A3N4JAV2-F1
#
_cell.length_a   1.000
_cell.length_b   1.000
_cell.length_c   1.000
_cell.angle_alpha   90.00
_cell.angle_beta   90.00
_cell.angle_gamma   90.00
#
_symmetry.space_group_name_H-M   'P 1'
#
loop_
_entity.id
_entity.type
_entity.pdbx_description
1 polymer ?
#
loop_
_entity_poly.entity_id
_entity_poly.type
_entity_poly.pdbx_seq_one_letter_code
_entity_poly.pdbx_strand_id
1 'polypeptide(L)'
;MARTWLKCLGLDWKQIRKGVYFDGHERPDVLEEWVQFLNLLDQLNPFLAEFDCEGNIIDKVYPPNCFPGLTISQLIILITHDESTFNTHDR
;
A
#
# COMPACT_ATOMS: atom_id res chain seq x y z
N MET A 1 25.10 -4.95 -28.32
CA MET A 1 23.95 -5.15 -29.24
C MET A 1 22.68 -4.60 -28.60
N ALA A 2 22.29 -3.37 -28.92
CA ALA A 2 21.05 -2.73 -28.44
C ALA A 2 20.65 -1.55 -29.35
N ARG A 3 21.66 -0.81 -29.83
CA ARG A 3 21.51 0.31 -30.78
C ARG A 3 20.93 -0.10 -32.13
N THR A 4 21.21 -1.32 -32.60
CA THR A 4 20.72 -1.82 -33.90
C THR A 4 19.22 -2.11 -33.86
N TRP A 5 18.72 -2.65 -32.74
CA TRP A 5 17.30 -2.96 -32.55
C TRP A 5 16.44 -1.70 -32.40
N LEU A 6 16.93 -0.68 -31.70
CA LEU A 6 16.25 0.61 -31.57
C LEU A 6 16.00 1.28 -32.94
N LYS A 7 16.98 1.19 -33.85
CA LYS A 7 16.83 1.71 -35.22
C LYS A 7 15.76 0.97 -36.02
N CYS A 8 15.66 -0.35 -35.89
CA CYS A 8 14.60 -1.12 -36.56
C CYS A 8 13.19 -0.74 -36.04
N LEU A 9 13.09 -0.30 -34.79
CA LEU A 9 11.84 0.12 -34.15
C LEU A 9 11.51 1.61 -34.37
N GLY A 10 12.36 2.36 -35.10
CA GLY A 10 12.17 3.80 -35.31
C GLY A 10 12.35 4.65 -34.04
N LEU A 11 13.09 4.14 -33.05
CA LEU A 11 13.31 4.80 -31.76
C LEU A 11 14.73 5.36 -31.70
N ASP A 12 14.84 6.64 -31.34
CA ASP A 12 16.12 7.30 -31.11
C ASP A 12 16.60 7.10 -29.68
N TRP A 13 17.88 6.75 -29.53
CA TRP A 13 18.52 6.67 -28.22
C TRP A 13 18.70 8.07 -27.65
N LYS A 14 17.91 8.43 -26.64
CA LYS A 14 18.05 9.66 -25.89
C LYS A 14 18.52 9.34 -24.48
N GLN A 15 19.65 9.93 -24.08
CA GLN A 15 20.10 9.86 -22.69
C GLN A 15 19.27 10.82 -21.85
N ILE A 16 18.16 10.33 -21.30
CA ILE A 16 17.37 11.06 -20.32
C ILE A 16 18.12 10.95 -18.98
N ARG A 17 18.73 12.05 -18.54
CA ARG A 17 19.17 12.18 -17.14
C ARG A 17 17.90 12.30 -16.32
N LYS A 18 17.42 11.20 -15.74
CA LYS A 18 16.38 11.26 -14.71
C LYS A 18 16.91 12.22 -13.63
N GLY A 19 16.15 13.29 -13.36
CA GLY A 19 16.42 14.12 -12.19
C GLY A 19 16.47 13.22 -10.94
N VAL A 20 17.29 13.60 -9.98
CA VAL A 20 17.38 12.92 -8.69
C VAL A 20 15.96 12.76 -8.15
N TYR A 21 15.53 11.50 -7.97
CA TYR A 21 14.25 11.21 -7.33
C TYR A 21 14.45 11.58 -5.86
N PHE A 22 13.92 12.74 -5.46
CA PHE A 22 13.82 13.06 -4.05
C PHE A 22 12.73 12.16 -3.49
N ASP A 23 13.12 11.32 -2.54
CA ASP A 23 12.17 10.45 -1.87
C ASP A 23 11.16 11.34 -1.12
N GLY A 24 9.93 11.37 -1.63
CA GLY A 24 8.88 12.24 -1.11
C GLY A 24 8.40 11.83 0.28
N HIS A 25 8.79 10.65 0.76
CA HIS A 25 8.37 10.10 2.05
C HIS A 25 8.79 10.97 3.24
N GLU A 26 9.90 11.71 3.14
CA GLU A 26 10.40 12.55 4.23
C GLU A 26 9.86 14.00 4.19
N ARG A 27 8.96 14.30 3.24
CA ARG A 27 8.38 15.64 3.14
C ARG A 27 7.52 15.93 4.39
N PRO A 28 7.62 17.13 5.00
CA PRO A 28 6.87 17.46 6.20
C PRO A 28 5.35 17.27 6.04
N ASP A 29 4.80 17.61 4.89
CA ASP A 29 3.38 17.42 4.59
C ASP A 29 2.97 15.95 4.57
N VAL A 30 3.81 15.09 4.00
CA VAL A 30 3.58 13.63 3.96
C VAL A 30 3.67 13.04 5.37
N LEU A 31 4.63 13.48 6.19
CA LEU A 31 4.77 13.04 7.57
C LEU A 31 3.57 13.44 8.43
N GLU A 32 3.04 14.65 8.27
CA GLU A 32 1.84 15.11 8.99
C GLU A 32 0.61 14.26 8.64
N GLU A 33 0.39 13.97 7.36
CA GLU A 33 -0.68 13.07 6.92
C GLU A 33 -0.49 11.66 7.47
N TRP A 34 0.75 11.16 7.49
CA TRP A 34 1.09 9.86 8.07
C TRP A 34 0.74 9.77 9.56
N VAL A 35 1.09 10.79 10.34
CA VAL A 35 0.77 10.83 11.77
C VAL A 35 -0.74 10.86 11.99
N GLN A 36 -1.48 11.64 11.22
CA GLN A 36 -2.95 11.68 11.30
C GLN A 36 -3.56 10.31 10.95
N PHE A 37 -3.06 9.67 9.90
CA PHE A 37 -3.49 8.34 9.48
C PHE A 37 -3.22 7.28 10.57
N LEU A 38 -2.03 7.27 11.18
CA LEU A 38 -1.69 6.33 12.25
C LEU A 38 -2.56 6.53 13.49
N ASN A 39 -2.85 7.79 13.87
CA ASN A 39 -3.76 8.08 14.98
C ASN A 39 -5.17 7.58 14.71
N LEU A 40 -5.66 7.74 13.48
CA LEU A 40 -6.96 7.19 13.07
C LEU A 40 -6.95 5.66 13.12
N LEU A 41 -5.88 5.04 12.62
CA LEU A 41 -5.74 3.58 12.60
C LEU A 41 -5.71 3.00 14.01
N ASP A 42 -5.04 3.65 14.97
CA ASP A 42 -5.03 3.24 16.38
C ASP A 42 -6.43 3.31 17.01
N GLN A 43 -7.20 4.36 16.72
CA GLN A 43 -8.60 4.48 17.17
C GLN A 43 -9.51 3.39 16.59
N LEU A 44 -9.24 2.95 15.36
CA LEU A 44 -10.01 1.92 14.67
C LEU A 44 -9.53 0.50 14.99
N ASN A 45 -8.30 0.34 15.50
CA ASN A 45 -7.67 -0.95 15.81
C ASN A 45 -8.52 -1.91 16.66
N PRO A 46 -9.30 -1.45 17.67
CA PRO A 46 -10.20 -2.33 18.42
C PRO A 46 -11.33 -2.94 17.58
N PHE A 47 -11.66 -2.32 16.45
CA PHE A 47 -12.75 -2.69 15.54
C PHE A 47 -12.26 -3.38 14.27
N LEU A 48 -10.95 -3.40 14.03
CA LEU A 48 -10.35 -4.03 12.86
C LEU A 48 -10.40 -5.56 12.97
N ALA A 49 -10.80 -6.19 11.86
CA ALA A 49 -10.68 -7.63 11.69
C ALA A 49 -9.19 -8.02 11.57
N GLU A 50 -8.79 -9.04 12.32
CA GLU A 50 -7.48 -9.66 12.21
C GLU A 50 -7.62 -10.97 11.45
N PHE A 51 -6.66 -11.26 10.57
CA PHE A 51 -6.67 -12.47 9.73
C PHE A 51 -5.43 -13.31 10.01
N ASP A 52 -5.60 -14.63 10.03
CA ASP A 52 -4.47 -15.56 10.11
C ASP A 52 -3.75 -15.68 8.74
N CYS A 53 -2.66 -16.46 8.72
CA CYS A 53 -1.89 -16.73 7.51
C CYS A 53 -2.67 -17.48 6.42
N GLU A 54 -3.80 -18.09 6.77
CA GLU A 54 -4.68 -18.85 5.88
C GLU A 54 -5.88 -18.00 5.39
N GLY A 55 -6.00 -16.75 5.86
CA GLY A 55 -7.05 -15.82 5.50
C GLY A 55 -8.34 -15.97 6.30
N ASN A 56 -8.34 -16.72 7.40
CA ASN A 56 -9.49 -16.83 8.30
C ASN A 56 -9.48 -15.67 9.30
N ILE A 57 -10.68 -15.22 9.69
CA ILE A 57 -10.84 -14.19 10.73
C ILE A 57 -10.43 -14.80 12.07
N ILE A 58 -9.51 -14.14 12.76
CA ILE A 58 -9.09 -14.50 14.11
C ILE A 58 -10.18 -14.04 15.10
N ASP A 59 -10.57 -14.94 16.00
CA ASP A 59 -11.50 -14.63 17.08
C ASP A 59 -10.84 -13.65 18.07
N LYS A 60 -11.23 -12.38 17.98
CA LYS A 60 -10.83 -11.29 18.87
C LYS A 60 -12.00 -10.90 19.77
N VAL A 61 -11.70 -10.51 21.01
CA VAL A 61 -12.69 -9.89 21.88
C VAL A 61 -12.88 -8.45 21.42
N TYR A 62 -13.92 -8.23 20.62
CA TYR A 62 -14.30 -6.92 20.15
C TYR A 62 -14.99 -6.09 21.26
N PRO A 63 -14.97 -4.75 21.15
CA PRO A 63 -15.76 -3.88 22.01
C PRO A 63 -17.24 -4.28 22.03
N PRO A 64 -17.98 -4.01 23.11
CA PRO A 64 -19.39 -4.36 23.20
C PRO A 64 -20.18 -3.80 22.01
N ASN A 65 -21.02 -4.66 21.43
CA ASN A 65 -21.77 -4.48 20.18
C ASN A 65 -21.01 -4.80 18.88
N CYS A 66 -19.68 -4.95 18.87
CA CYS A 66 -18.96 -5.37 17.65
C CYS A 66 -18.90 -6.89 17.55
N PHE A 67 -19.65 -7.47 16.63
CA PHE A 67 -19.68 -8.92 16.41
C PHE A 67 -19.43 -9.23 14.94
N PRO A 68 -18.50 -10.16 14.61
CA PRO A 68 -18.33 -10.64 13.25
C PRO A 68 -19.66 -11.22 12.74
N GLY A 69 -20.20 -10.68 11.64
CA GLY A 69 -21.40 -11.20 10.99
C GLY A 69 -22.75 -10.66 11.45
N LEU A 70 -22.82 -9.63 12.31
CA LEU A 70 -24.08 -8.97 12.69
C LEU A 70 -24.08 -7.46 12.37
N THR A 71 -25.22 -6.96 11.90
CA THR A 71 -25.45 -5.59 11.40
C THR A 71 -25.28 -4.48 12.46
N ILE A 72 -25.18 -4.82 13.75
CA ILE A 72 -25.19 -3.84 14.84
C ILE A 72 -23.92 -3.94 15.68
N SER A 73 -22.74 -3.89 15.05
CA SER A 73 -21.77 -2.78 15.13
C SER A 73 -20.55 -3.21 14.32
N GLN A 74 -20.19 -2.34 13.39
CA GLN A 74 -19.55 -2.75 12.15
C GLN A 74 -18.09 -3.13 12.39
N LEU A 75 -17.81 -4.44 12.44
CA LEU A 75 -16.47 -4.96 12.19
C LEU A 75 -15.88 -4.25 10.96
N ILE A 76 -14.71 -3.63 11.12
CA ILE A 76 -14.07 -2.88 10.05
C ILE A 76 -13.07 -3.79 9.36
N ILE A 77 -13.30 -4.04 8.06
CA ILE A 77 -12.33 -4.71 7.20
C ILE A 77 -11.54 -3.63 6.48
N LEU A 78 -10.26 -3.46 6.83
CA LEU A 78 -9.38 -2.53 6.14
C LEU A 78 -8.95 -3.14 4.80
N ILE A 79 -9.41 -2.52 3.70
CA ILE A 79 -8.98 -2.90 2.36
C ILE A 79 -7.87 -1.93 1.96
N THR A 80 -6.63 -2.41 1.95
CA THR A 80 -5.48 -1.65 1.45
C THR A 80 -5.20 -2.04 0.00
N HIS A 81 -5.16 -1.06 -0.89
CA HIS A 81 -4.67 -1.25 -2.25
C HIS A 81 -3.16 -1.01 -2.24
N ASP A 82 -2.37 -2.04 -2.54
CA ASP A 82 -0.94 -1.87 -2.81
C ASP A 82 -0.73 -1.70 -4.32
N GLU A 83 -0.31 -0.51 -4.75
CA GLU A 83 0.07 -0.21 -6.13
C GLU A 83 1.57 -0.43 -6.36
N SER A 84 2.15 -1.46 -5.75
CA SER A 84 3.57 -1.79 -5.95
C SER A 84 3.78 -2.44 -7.31
N THR A 85 4.42 -1.70 -8.23
CA THR A 85 4.90 -2.22 -9.51
C THR A 85 6.31 -2.77 -9.34
N PHE A 86 6.43 -4.04 -8.99
CA PHE A 86 7.74 -4.71 -8.94
C PHE A 86 8.23 -5.00 -10.36
N ASN A 87 9.26 -4.27 -10.81
CA ASN A 87 9.97 -4.63 -12.05
C ASN A 87 10.97 -5.75 -11.75
N THR A 88 10.55 -6.99 -11.92
CA THR A 88 11.44 -8.16 -11.81
C THR A 88 12.30 -8.26 -13.06
N HIS A 89 13.52 -7.72 -13.01
CA HIS A 89 14.60 -8.08 -13.92
C HIS A 89 15.64 -8.88 -13.13
N ASP A 90 15.25 -10.09 -12.72
CA ASP A 90 16.21 -11.09 -12.23
C ASP A 90 16.85 -11.75 -13.46
N ARG A 91 18.05 -11.27 -13.77
CA ARG A 91 19.12 -11.76 -14.68
C ARG A 91 18.81 -12.30 -16.07
#